data_AF-A0A6P0NVI7-F1
#
_entry.id   AF-A0A6P0NVI7-F1
#
_cell.length_a   1.000
_cell.length_b   1.000
_cell.length_c   1.000
_cell.angle_alpha   90.00
_cell.angle_beta   90.00
_cell.angle_gamma   90.00
#
_symmetry.space_group_name_H-M   'P 1'
#
loop_
_entity.id
_entity.type
_entity.pdbx_description
1 polymer ?
#
loop_
_entity_poly.entity_id
_entity_poly.type
_entity_poly.pdbx_seq_one_letter_code
_entity_poly.pdbx_strand_id
1 'polypeptide(L)'
;MINFQPQPIKAKLSKYQFMTPYFPIYIVLDKNLSYSQNFAAWLEAKITIPDLTISNSNNETLLFLLEALQVTWESEGNPEKIYPLVVENIDLLEPHLIYILRKWTKQVFPHICQNRATKIASALVNFSRIIWALPDGDSDVNLEIALACCELALEVFNFDDFPYEWAIVNHNLAVIYQTRCYGNYTHNLIKSLEHYLQAKLVFPEQSLPQQ
;
A
#
# COMPACT_ATOMS: atom_id res chain seq x y z
N MET A 1 -20.06 5.26 36.21
CA MET A 1 -19.63 5.78 34.90
C MET A 1 -18.13 6.00 34.98
N ILE A 2 -17.34 5.28 34.18
CA ILE A 2 -15.88 5.44 34.14
C ILE A 2 -15.56 6.27 32.90
N ASN A 3 -14.95 7.44 33.10
CA ASN A 3 -14.64 8.37 32.04
C ASN A 3 -13.25 8.05 31.47
N PHE A 4 -13.21 7.36 30.32
CA PHE A 4 -11.98 7.16 29.56
C PHE A 4 -11.74 8.37 28.65
N GLN A 5 -10.85 9.26 29.07
CA GLN A 5 -10.24 10.26 28.20
C GLN A 5 -8.96 9.65 27.58
N PRO A 6 -8.78 9.67 26.25
CA PRO A 6 -7.55 9.20 25.63
C PRO A 6 -6.37 10.13 25.99
N GLN A 7 -5.23 9.54 26.32
CA GLN A 7 -3.99 10.25 26.65
C GLN A 7 -3.07 10.28 25.41
N PRO A 8 -2.35 11.39 25.14
CA PRO A 8 -1.46 11.49 23.99
C PRO A 8 -0.28 10.52 24.07
N ILE A 9 0.03 9.89 22.93
CA ILE A 9 1.01 8.79 22.79
C ILE A 9 2.41 9.16 23.32
N LYS A 10 2.79 10.45 23.21
CA LYS A 10 4.09 11.03 23.62
C LYS A 10 4.47 10.80 25.09
N ALA A 11 3.55 10.40 25.97
CA ALA A 11 3.80 10.28 27.42
C ALA A 11 4.46 8.97 27.90
N LYS A 12 4.71 7.96 27.04
CA LYS A 12 5.13 6.60 27.47
C LYS A 12 6.59 6.20 27.24
N LEU A 13 7.39 7.01 26.53
CA LEU A 13 8.65 6.56 25.90
C LEU A 13 9.94 6.79 26.71
N SER A 14 9.96 6.50 28.02
CA SER A 14 11.13 6.74 28.88
C SER A 14 11.71 5.49 29.58
N LYS A 15 11.97 4.40 28.83
CA LYS A 15 12.88 3.35 29.32
C LYS A 15 13.44 2.37 28.27
N TYR A 16 14.77 2.21 28.35
CA TYR A 16 15.65 1.16 27.77
C TYR A 16 16.16 1.32 26.33
N GLN A 17 17.48 1.26 26.22
CA GLN A 17 18.30 1.10 25.01
C GLN A 17 18.91 -0.33 25.00
N PHE A 18 19.35 -0.80 23.83
CA PHE A 18 20.68 -1.39 23.53
C PHE A 18 20.70 -2.61 22.57
N MET A 19 21.54 -2.44 21.53
CA MET A 19 22.37 -3.44 20.81
C MET A 19 21.81 -4.26 19.62
N THR A 20 22.66 -4.42 18.61
CA THR A 20 22.42 -4.94 17.24
C THR A 20 23.08 -6.34 17.03
N PRO A 21 22.90 -7.06 15.89
CA PRO A 21 23.70 -6.80 14.66
C PRO A 21 23.01 -7.06 13.28
N TYR A 22 23.77 -6.77 12.21
CA TYR A 22 23.44 -6.67 10.76
C TYR A 22 23.15 -7.97 9.97
N PHE A 23 22.44 -7.83 8.84
CA PHE A 23 22.72 -8.52 7.55
C PHE A 23 22.10 -7.77 6.33
N PRO A 24 22.83 -7.54 5.21
CA PRO A 24 22.29 -6.83 4.03
C PRO A 24 21.74 -7.78 2.94
N ILE A 25 20.62 -7.41 2.30
CA ILE A 25 20.02 -8.12 1.15
C ILE A 25 20.09 -7.23 -0.10
N TYR A 26 21.31 -7.05 -0.63
CA TYR A 26 21.55 -6.45 -1.94
C TYR A 26 22.61 -7.26 -2.67
N ILE A 27 22.15 -8.16 -3.55
CA ILE A 27 22.78 -8.67 -4.78
C ILE A 27 21.78 -9.70 -5.34
N VAL A 28 21.07 -9.31 -6.40
CA VAL A 28 20.77 -10.02 -7.66
C VAL A 28 19.71 -9.14 -8.33
N LEU A 29 20.16 -8.21 -9.17
CA LEU A 29 19.44 -7.64 -10.32
C LEU A 29 20.37 -6.56 -10.92
N ASP A 30 21.44 -7.00 -11.58
CA ASP A 30 22.16 -6.12 -12.48
C ASP A 30 22.52 -6.88 -13.76
N LYS A 31 21.82 -6.52 -14.84
CA LYS A 31 22.42 -6.24 -16.14
C LYS A 31 21.42 -5.58 -17.08
N ASN A 32 21.73 -4.32 -17.38
CA ASN A 32 21.28 -3.58 -18.56
C ASN A 32 19.80 -3.17 -18.64
N LEU A 33 19.45 -2.12 -17.93
CA LEU A 33 18.73 -0.97 -18.49
C LEU A 33 19.21 0.29 -17.74
N SER A 34 19.56 1.35 -18.47
CA SER A 34 20.39 2.45 -17.98
C SER A 34 19.68 3.33 -16.93
N TYR A 35 20.16 3.29 -15.67
CA TYR A 35 20.23 4.39 -14.69
C TYR A 35 19.16 5.50 -14.76
N SER A 36 17.88 5.13 -14.93
CA SER A 36 16.76 6.08 -15.07
C SER A 36 15.61 5.67 -14.16
N GLN A 37 15.49 6.38 -13.04
CA GLN A 37 14.26 6.50 -12.25
C GLN A 37 13.54 5.17 -11.92
N ASN A 38 14.31 4.14 -11.55
CA ASN A 38 13.73 2.96 -10.91
C ASN A 38 13.09 3.35 -9.58
N PHE A 39 11.87 2.90 -9.32
CA PHE A 39 11.18 3.09 -8.04
C PHE A 39 12.02 2.61 -6.84
N ALA A 40 12.81 1.54 -7.00
CA ALA A 40 13.79 1.11 -6.01
C ALA A 40 14.86 2.19 -5.71
N ALA A 41 15.40 2.86 -6.73
CA ALA A 41 16.38 3.94 -6.55
C ALA A 41 15.74 5.21 -5.94
N TRP A 42 14.47 5.48 -6.25
CA TRP A 42 13.70 6.54 -5.58
C TRP A 42 13.43 6.23 -4.10
N LEU A 43 13.03 4.99 -3.78
CA LEU A 43 12.90 4.49 -2.41
C LEU A 43 14.24 4.65 -1.67
N GLU A 44 15.33 4.16 -2.23
CA GLU A 44 16.68 4.23 -1.65
C GLU A 44 17.14 5.68 -1.42
N ALA A 45 16.90 6.58 -2.38
CA ALA A 45 17.21 8.00 -2.24
C ALA A 45 16.37 8.69 -1.14
N LYS A 46 15.15 8.22 -0.88
CA LYS A 46 14.25 8.76 0.16
C LYS A 46 14.42 8.11 1.55
N ILE A 47 15.01 6.91 1.64
CA ILE A 47 15.09 6.08 2.88
C ILE A 47 16.47 6.18 3.61
N THR A 48 17.28 7.19 3.30
CA THR A 48 18.63 7.35 3.85
C THR A 48 18.61 7.86 5.32
N ILE A 49 19.18 7.28 6.40
CA ILE A 49 19.80 5.99 6.87
C ILE A 49 19.80 6.13 8.44
N PRO A 50 19.72 5.12 9.37
CA PRO A 50 19.70 3.62 9.30
C PRO A 50 18.54 2.95 10.12
N ASP A 51 18.70 1.66 10.45
CA ASP A 51 18.16 0.94 11.62
C ASP A 51 16.64 0.87 11.86
N LEU A 52 15.89 0.60 10.79
CA LEU A 52 14.49 0.14 10.85
C LEU A 52 14.38 -1.36 11.21
N THR A 53 14.84 -1.72 12.40
CA THR A 53 14.39 -2.96 13.05
C THR A 53 12.92 -2.78 13.44
N ILE A 54 12.02 -3.57 12.85
CA ILE A 54 10.62 -3.64 13.34
C ILE A 54 10.64 -4.44 14.63
N SER A 55 10.95 -3.75 15.72
CA SER A 55 10.61 -4.20 17.06
C SER A 55 9.14 -3.81 17.31
N ASN A 56 8.31 -4.81 17.59
CA ASN A 56 6.87 -4.65 17.73
C ASN A 56 6.52 -3.79 18.95
N SER A 57 6.30 -2.47 18.75
CA SER A 57 5.48 -1.59 19.61
C SER A 57 5.54 -0.11 19.22
N ASN A 58 6.62 0.36 18.57
CA ASN A 58 6.91 1.81 18.44
C ASN A 58 6.96 2.34 16.99
N ASN A 59 6.44 1.62 16.00
CA ASN A 59 6.42 2.10 14.61
C ASN A 59 5.07 2.81 14.34
N GLU A 60 5.07 4.14 14.37
CA GLU A 60 3.88 4.98 14.16
C GLU A 60 3.24 4.73 12.78
N THR A 61 4.05 4.53 11.73
CA THR A 61 3.60 4.16 10.37
C THR A 61 2.84 2.83 10.32
N LEU A 62 3.25 1.83 11.12
CA LEU A 62 2.55 0.54 11.24
C LEU A 62 1.26 0.67 12.05
N LEU A 63 1.23 1.50 13.09
CA LEU A 63 0.01 1.76 13.84
C LEU A 63 -1.02 2.47 12.95
N PHE A 64 -0.60 3.54 12.26
CA PHE A 64 -1.40 4.21 11.25
C PHE A 64 -1.90 3.25 10.16
N LEU A 65 -1.05 2.39 9.61
CA LEU A 65 -1.44 1.40 8.61
C LEU A 65 -2.55 0.47 9.13
N LEU A 66 -2.39 -0.07 10.34
CA LEU A 66 -3.36 -0.98 10.94
C LEU A 66 -4.70 -0.29 11.22
N GLU A 67 -4.66 0.94 11.74
CA GLU A 67 -5.86 1.74 12.00
C GLU A 67 -6.56 2.14 10.69
N ALA A 68 -5.81 2.58 9.69
CA ALA A 68 -6.35 2.93 8.38
C ALA A 68 -7.02 1.74 7.68
N LEU A 69 -6.40 0.55 7.70
CA LEU A 69 -7.00 -0.67 7.16
C LEU A 69 -8.22 -1.12 7.99
N GLN A 70 -8.19 -0.97 9.32
CA GLN A 70 -9.33 -1.29 10.18
C GLN A 70 -10.52 -0.36 9.91
N VAL A 71 -10.32 0.96 9.90
CA VAL A 71 -11.38 1.94 9.60
C VAL A 71 -11.90 1.73 8.18
N THR A 72 -11.02 1.45 7.21
CA THR A 72 -11.41 1.13 5.83
C THR A 72 -12.29 -0.12 5.73
N TRP A 73 -12.00 -1.15 6.53
CA TRP A 73 -12.83 -2.34 6.64
C TRP A 73 -14.18 -2.05 7.33
N GLU A 74 -14.16 -1.38 8.48
CA GLU A 74 -15.36 -1.10 9.29
C GLU A 74 -16.33 -0.11 8.65
N SER A 75 -15.83 0.78 7.78
CA SER A 75 -16.65 1.76 7.05
C SER A 75 -16.99 1.34 5.62
N GLU A 76 -16.74 0.08 5.24
CA GLU A 76 -16.93 -0.46 3.89
C GLU A 76 -16.23 0.37 2.78
N GLY A 77 -15.12 1.03 3.13
CA GLY A 77 -14.40 1.95 2.24
C GLY A 77 -14.99 3.34 2.10
N ASN A 78 -15.93 3.77 2.97
CA ASN A 78 -16.46 5.13 2.96
C ASN A 78 -15.34 6.18 3.17
N PRO A 79 -15.02 7.03 2.16
CA PRO A 79 -13.92 7.99 2.26
C PRO A 79 -14.12 9.03 3.36
N GLU A 80 -15.36 9.41 3.71
CA GLU A 80 -15.64 10.39 4.78
C GLU A 80 -15.14 9.94 6.16
N LYS A 81 -14.94 8.63 6.38
CA LYS A 81 -14.40 8.08 7.62
C LYS A 81 -12.88 7.96 7.63
N ILE A 82 -12.27 7.89 6.45
CA ILE A 82 -10.86 7.55 6.27
C ILE A 82 -10.04 8.80 5.96
N TYR A 83 -10.60 9.76 5.21
CA TYR A 83 -9.93 11.02 4.89
C TYR A 83 -9.46 11.81 6.13
N PRO A 84 -10.23 11.98 7.22
CA PRO A 84 -9.75 12.68 8.40
C PRO A 84 -8.50 12.01 9.02
N LEU A 85 -8.55 10.68 9.19
CA LEU A 85 -7.43 9.89 9.70
C LEU A 85 -6.18 10.01 8.81
N VAL A 86 -6.37 9.98 7.49
CA VAL A 86 -5.29 10.11 6.49
C VAL A 86 -4.68 11.51 6.53
N VAL A 87 -5.48 12.57 6.58
CA VAL A 87 -5.01 13.97 6.62
C VAL A 87 -4.33 14.29 7.96
N GLU A 88 -4.84 13.78 9.08
CA GLU A 88 -4.21 13.93 10.40
C GLU A 88 -2.84 13.23 10.50
N ASN A 89 -2.60 12.22 9.66
CA ASN A 89 -1.37 11.43 9.61
C ASN A 89 -0.63 11.57 8.29
N ILE A 90 -0.81 12.69 7.57
CA ILE A 90 -0.33 12.84 6.19
C ILE A 90 1.20 12.78 6.07
N ASP A 91 1.93 13.15 7.12
CA ASP A 91 3.39 12.99 7.21
C ASP A 91 3.84 11.52 7.16
N LEU A 92 2.94 10.56 7.43
CA LEU A 92 3.18 9.12 7.33
C LEU A 92 2.85 8.53 5.95
N LEU A 93 2.27 9.32 5.03
CA LEU A 93 2.10 8.96 3.61
C LEU A 93 3.41 9.20 2.86
N GLU A 94 4.45 8.50 3.31
CA GLU A 94 5.80 8.59 2.80
C GLU A 94 6.29 7.22 2.26
N PRO A 95 7.43 7.14 1.55
CA PRO A 95 7.90 5.89 0.95
C PRO A 95 8.16 4.77 1.96
N HIS A 96 8.37 5.10 3.24
CA HIS A 96 8.46 4.14 4.34
C HIS A 96 7.16 3.33 4.53
N LEU A 97 5.99 3.93 4.33
CA LEU A 97 4.71 3.23 4.44
C LEU A 97 4.60 2.08 3.44
N ILE A 98 5.14 2.24 2.23
CA ILE A 98 5.16 1.18 1.20
C ILE A 98 6.03 0.00 1.65
N TYR A 99 7.17 0.28 2.30
CA TYR A 99 8.01 -0.74 2.89
C TYR A 99 7.29 -1.47 4.04
N ILE A 100 6.62 -0.73 4.94
CA ILE A 100 5.86 -1.31 6.05
C ILE A 100 4.70 -2.16 5.56
N LEU A 101 3.89 -1.66 4.61
CA LEU A 101 2.82 -2.39 3.91
C LEU A 101 3.31 -3.76 3.43
N ARG A 102 4.31 -3.78 2.53
CA ARG A 102 4.84 -5.00 1.91
C ARG A 102 5.50 -5.95 2.91
N LYS A 103 6.15 -5.43 3.95
CA LYS A 103 6.78 -6.26 5.00
C LYS A 103 5.74 -6.87 5.92
N TRP A 104 4.69 -6.14 6.27
CA TRP A 104 3.60 -6.59 7.12
C TRP A 104 2.73 -7.64 6.42
N THR A 105 2.27 -7.41 5.18
CA THR A 105 1.48 -8.39 4.42
C THR A 105 2.25 -9.70 4.22
N LYS A 106 3.52 -9.63 3.82
CA LYS A 106 4.40 -10.80 3.67
C LYS A 106 4.56 -11.62 4.95
N GLN A 107 4.46 -11.00 6.13
CA GLN A 107 4.47 -11.69 7.42
C GLN A 107 3.08 -12.20 7.85
N VAL A 108 2.01 -11.53 7.46
CA VAL A 108 0.64 -11.81 7.92
C VAL A 108 -0.09 -12.81 7.03
N PHE A 109 -0.04 -12.65 5.70
CA PHE A 109 -0.81 -13.48 4.76
C PHE A 109 -0.52 -14.99 4.88
N PRO A 110 0.74 -15.46 5.05
CA PRO A 110 1.02 -16.89 5.24
C PRO A 110 0.51 -17.49 6.56
N HIS A 111 -0.04 -16.68 7.47
CA HIS A 111 -0.41 -17.08 8.83
C HIS A 111 -1.89 -16.84 9.17
N ILE A 112 -2.70 -16.42 8.20
CA ILE A 112 -4.14 -16.19 8.36
C ILE A 112 -4.96 -17.05 7.40
N CYS A 113 -6.22 -17.31 7.74
CA CYS A 113 -7.15 -18.03 6.88
C CYS A 113 -7.69 -17.13 5.74
N GLN A 114 -8.14 -17.75 4.64
CA GLN A 114 -8.63 -17.07 3.43
C GLN A 114 -9.64 -15.96 3.75
N ASN A 115 -10.61 -16.21 4.65
CA ASN A 115 -11.62 -15.20 5.03
C ASN A 115 -11.03 -13.93 5.67
N ARG A 116 -9.89 -14.04 6.37
CA ARG A 116 -9.18 -12.87 6.90
C ARG A 116 -8.31 -12.21 5.81
N ALA A 117 -7.69 -13.01 4.96
CA ALA A 117 -6.88 -12.50 3.85
C ALA A 117 -7.73 -11.67 2.88
N THR A 118 -8.92 -12.16 2.48
CA THR A 118 -9.81 -11.43 1.56
C THR A 118 -10.29 -10.11 2.15
N LYS A 119 -10.60 -10.05 3.45
CA LYS A 119 -10.98 -8.80 4.13
C LYS A 119 -9.86 -7.76 4.12
N ILE A 120 -8.62 -8.18 4.38
CA ILE A 120 -7.46 -7.29 4.32
C ILE A 120 -7.21 -6.84 2.86
N ALA A 121 -7.36 -7.74 1.88
CA ALA A 121 -7.24 -7.41 0.47
C ALA A 121 -8.32 -6.41 0.00
N SER A 122 -9.59 -6.57 0.42
CA SER A 122 -10.65 -5.57 0.18
C SER A 122 -10.32 -4.22 0.82
N ALA A 123 -9.81 -4.22 2.06
CA ALA A 123 -9.39 -2.99 2.73
C ALA A 123 -8.23 -2.30 2.00
N LEU A 124 -7.23 -3.06 1.50
CA LEU A 124 -6.14 -2.53 0.68
C LEU A 124 -6.65 -1.89 -0.63
N VAL A 125 -7.61 -2.52 -1.31
CA VAL A 125 -8.21 -1.99 -2.56
C VAL A 125 -9.04 -0.73 -2.32
N ASN A 126 -9.76 -0.65 -1.19
CA ASN A 126 -10.50 0.56 -0.85
C ASN A 126 -9.57 1.69 -0.40
N PHE A 127 -8.54 1.38 0.40
CA PHE A 127 -7.52 2.33 0.82
C PHE A 127 -6.72 2.87 -0.37
N SER A 128 -6.37 2.03 -1.35
CA SER A 128 -5.66 2.48 -2.56
C SER A 128 -6.46 3.51 -3.35
N ARG A 129 -7.77 3.29 -3.52
CA ARG A 129 -8.68 4.25 -4.19
C ARG A 129 -8.76 5.59 -3.46
N ILE A 130 -8.77 5.56 -2.12
CA ILE A 130 -8.87 6.77 -1.28
C ILE A 130 -7.57 7.56 -1.32
N ILE A 131 -6.42 6.89 -1.17
CA ILE A 131 -5.10 7.51 -1.21
C ILE A 131 -4.81 8.08 -2.61
N TRP A 132 -5.14 7.35 -3.68
CA TRP A 132 -5.00 7.85 -5.05
C TRP A 132 -5.87 9.08 -5.33
N ALA A 133 -7.04 9.17 -4.70
CA ALA A 133 -7.96 10.31 -4.82
C ALA A 133 -7.69 11.43 -3.80
N LEU A 134 -6.67 11.32 -2.95
CA LEU A 134 -6.34 12.33 -1.94
C LEU A 134 -5.76 13.59 -2.61
N PRO A 135 -6.36 14.78 -2.43
CA PRO A 135 -5.85 16.02 -3.01
C PRO A 135 -4.64 16.59 -2.24
N ASP A 136 -4.48 16.19 -0.98
CA ASP A 136 -3.41 16.61 -0.09
C ASP A 136 -2.18 15.66 -0.18
N GLY A 137 -1.00 16.18 0.19
CA GLY A 137 0.24 15.41 0.25
C GLY A 137 1.00 15.38 -1.08
N ASP A 138 1.87 14.38 -1.24
CA ASP A 138 2.65 14.16 -2.47
C ASP A 138 1.89 13.17 -3.37
N SER A 139 1.33 13.66 -4.47
CA SER A 139 0.51 12.86 -5.40
C SER A 139 1.25 11.67 -5.98
N ASP A 140 2.57 11.77 -6.15
CA ASP A 140 3.39 10.70 -6.72
C ASP A 140 3.64 9.61 -5.65
N VAL A 141 3.85 10.00 -4.40
CA VAL A 141 3.93 9.05 -3.27
C VAL A 141 2.56 8.37 -3.05
N ASN A 142 1.47 9.12 -3.08
CA ASN A 142 0.11 8.60 -2.95
C ASN A 142 -0.18 7.54 -4.02
N LEU A 143 0.22 7.80 -5.28
CA LEU A 143 0.09 6.86 -6.38
C LEU A 143 0.89 5.57 -6.15
N GLU A 144 2.13 5.65 -5.66
CA GLU A 144 2.94 4.46 -5.37
C GLU A 144 2.43 3.67 -4.14
N ILE A 145 1.83 4.33 -3.14
CA ILE A 145 1.12 3.68 -2.03
C ILE A 145 -0.10 2.91 -2.57
N ALA A 146 -0.90 3.55 -3.43
CA ALA A 146 -2.05 2.93 -4.06
C ALA A 146 -1.66 1.74 -4.95
N LEU A 147 -0.57 1.88 -5.72
CA LEU A 147 0.02 0.79 -6.51
C LEU A 147 0.37 -0.40 -5.62
N ALA A 148 1.14 -0.18 -4.55
CA ALA A 148 1.56 -1.25 -3.65
C ALA A 148 0.37 -1.94 -2.95
N CYS A 149 -0.68 -1.21 -2.59
CA CYS A 149 -1.89 -1.78 -2.01
C CYS A 149 -2.63 -2.69 -3.01
N CYS A 150 -2.73 -2.30 -4.27
CA CYS A 150 -3.33 -3.12 -5.32
C CYS A 150 -2.46 -4.35 -5.67
N GLU A 151 -1.14 -4.20 -5.78
CA GLU A 151 -0.21 -5.33 -5.96
C GLU A 151 -0.38 -6.38 -4.85
N LEU A 152 -0.45 -5.94 -3.59
CA LEU A 152 -0.64 -6.81 -2.43
C LEU A 152 -2.02 -7.47 -2.40
N ALA A 153 -3.06 -6.81 -2.90
CA ALA A 153 -4.39 -7.41 -3.01
C ALA A 153 -4.44 -8.56 -4.04
N LEU A 154 -3.61 -8.53 -5.09
CA LEU A 154 -3.46 -9.63 -6.05
C LEU A 154 -2.74 -10.87 -5.48
N GLU A 155 -2.10 -10.79 -4.31
CA GLU A 155 -1.61 -11.99 -3.61
C GLU A 155 -2.76 -12.85 -3.05
N VAL A 156 -3.97 -12.29 -2.94
CA VAL A 156 -5.16 -12.94 -2.38
C VAL A 156 -6.26 -13.12 -3.41
N PHE A 157 -6.58 -12.06 -4.17
CA PHE A 157 -7.56 -12.11 -5.24
C PHE A 157 -6.90 -12.65 -6.50
N ASN A 158 -7.27 -13.89 -6.86
CA ASN A 158 -6.86 -14.55 -8.09
C ASN A 158 -8.08 -14.76 -9.01
N PHE A 159 -7.85 -15.05 -10.29
CA PHE A 159 -8.92 -15.19 -11.29
C PHE A 159 -9.85 -16.39 -11.03
N ASP A 160 -9.33 -17.50 -10.52
CA ASP A 160 -10.08 -18.75 -10.38
C ASP A 160 -11.06 -18.70 -9.19
N ASP A 161 -10.63 -18.14 -8.05
CA ASP A 161 -11.43 -18.05 -6.82
C ASP A 161 -12.21 -16.73 -6.68
N PHE A 162 -11.68 -15.61 -7.20
CA PHE A 162 -12.19 -14.24 -6.98
C PHE A 162 -12.21 -13.40 -8.27
N PRO A 163 -12.87 -13.85 -9.35
CA PRO A 163 -12.77 -13.21 -10.67
C PRO A 163 -13.20 -11.73 -10.66
N TYR A 164 -14.24 -11.38 -9.91
CA TYR A 164 -14.75 -10.00 -9.86
C TYR A 164 -13.80 -9.06 -9.12
N GLU A 165 -13.33 -9.45 -7.92
CA GLU A 165 -12.37 -8.69 -7.14
C GLU A 165 -11.03 -8.57 -7.88
N TRP A 166 -10.52 -9.66 -8.45
CA TRP A 166 -9.33 -9.67 -9.30
C TRP A 166 -9.48 -8.69 -10.47
N ALA A 167 -10.62 -8.67 -11.16
CA ALA A 167 -10.85 -7.74 -12.26
C ALA A 167 -10.93 -6.27 -11.80
N ILE A 168 -11.50 -5.99 -10.61
CA ILE A 168 -11.50 -4.65 -10.01
C ILE A 168 -10.07 -4.21 -9.67
N VAL A 169 -9.25 -5.07 -9.06
CA VAL A 169 -7.85 -4.74 -8.74
C VAL A 169 -7.05 -4.46 -10.01
N ASN A 170 -7.22 -5.28 -11.05
CA ASN A 170 -6.57 -5.08 -12.34
C ASN A 170 -7.05 -3.80 -13.04
N HIS A 171 -8.34 -3.44 -12.95
CA HIS A 171 -8.82 -2.15 -13.45
C HIS A 171 -8.14 -0.97 -12.73
N ASN A 172 -8.04 -1.01 -11.40
CA ASN A 172 -7.36 0.02 -10.63
C ASN A 172 -5.86 0.11 -11.00
N LEU A 173 -5.16 -1.03 -11.13
CA LEU A 173 -3.77 -1.08 -11.56
C LEU A 173 -3.57 -0.49 -12.96
N ALA A 174 -4.50 -0.75 -13.88
CA ALA A 174 -4.44 -0.19 -15.23
C ALA A 174 -4.46 1.34 -15.22
N VAL A 175 -5.33 1.94 -14.40
CA VAL A 175 -5.42 3.40 -14.22
C VAL A 175 -4.18 3.95 -13.51
N ILE A 176 -3.75 3.32 -12.42
CA ILE A 176 -2.56 3.72 -11.66
C ILE A 176 -1.31 3.74 -12.55
N TYR A 177 -1.04 2.67 -13.31
CA TYR A 177 0.10 2.63 -14.23
C TYR A 177 -0.02 3.64 -15.39
N GLN A 178 -1.23 3.98 -15.85
CA GLN A 178 -1.42 5.03 -16.85
C GLN A 178 -1.06 6.42 -16.32
N THR A 179 -1.34 6.70 -15.05
CA THR A 179 -1.05 7.99 -14.38
C THR A 179 0.39 8.07 -13.85
N ARG A 180 1.06 6.93 -13.68
CA ARG A 180 2.36 6.81 -13.00
C ARG A 180 3.51 7.57 -13.69
N CYS A 181 4.06 8.55 -12.97
CA CYS A 181 5.21 9.35 -13.41
C CYS A 181 6.57 8.64 -13.28
N TYR A 182 6.73 7.71 -12.32
CA TYR A 182 8.00 7.01 -12.07
C TYR A 182 8.24 5.82 -12.99
N GLY A 183 9.50 5.59 -13.36
CA GLY A 183 9.92 4.53 -14.26
C GLY A 183 9.80 4.90 -15.74
N ASN A 184 9.92 3.90 -16.62
CA ASN A 184 9.84 4.13 -18.06
C ASN A 184 8.37 4.25 -18.50
N TYR A 185 8.00 5.37 -19.12
CA TYR A 185 6.64 5.65 -19.62
C TYR A 185 6.08 4.51 -20.50
N THR A 186 6.87 4.00 -21.46
CA THR A 186 6.43 2.90 -22.33
C THR A 186 6.19 1.61 -21.54
N HIS A 187 7.03 1.32 -20.53
CA HIS A 187 6.81 0.17 -19.65
C HIS A 187 5.55 0.33 -18.79
N ASN A 188 5.31 1.52 -18.24
CA ASN A 188 4.09 1.84 -17.49
C ASN A 188 2.84 1.70 -18.38
N LEU A 189 2.87 2.16 -19.64
CA LEU A 189 1.78 1.95 -20.60
C LEU A 189 1.56 0.47 -20.94
N ILE A 190 2.62 -0.31 -21.11
CA ILE A 190 2.51 -1.77 -21.33
C ILE A 190 1.85 -2.43 -20.12
N LYS A 191 2.29 -2.10 -18.89
CA LYS A 191 1.67 -2.58 -17.65
C LYS A 191 0.20 -2.19 -17.52
N SER A 192 -0.13 -0.94 -17.85
CA SER A 192 -1.51 -0.45 -17.89
C SER A 192 -2.37 -1.30 -18.84
N LEU A 193 -1.88 -1.58 -20.05
CA LEU A 193 -2.57 -2.40 -21.04
C LEU A 193 -2.70 -3.86 -20.60
N GLU A 194 -1.66 -4.47 -20.02
CA GLU A 194 -1.70 -5.83 -19.46
C GLU A 194 -2.83 -5.98 -18.42
N HIS A 195 -2.87 -5.07 -17.45
CA HIS A 195 -3.89 -5.07 -16.40
C HIS A 195 -5.30 -4.72 -16.92
N TYR A 196 -5.42 -3.81 -17.91
CA TYR A 196 -6.70 -3.53 -18.55
C TYR A 196 -7.27 -4.76 -19.29
N LEU A 197 -6.41 -5.48 -20.02
CA LEU A 197 -6.81 -6.71 -20.72
C LEU A 197 -7.20 -7.82 -19.74
N GLN A 198 -6.52 -7.92 -18.60
CA GLN A 198 -6.90 -8.80 -17.49
C GLN A 198 -8.30 -8.47 -16.96
N ALA A 199 -8.57 -7.23 -16.58
CA ALA A 199 -9.90 -6.81 -16.10
C ALA A 199 -11.03 -7.07 -17.13
N LYS A 200 -10.75 -6.88 -18.42
CA LYS A 200 -11.71 -7.09 -19.52
C LYS A 200 -12.15 -8.56 -19.68
N LEU A 201 -11.41 -9.54 -19.14
CA LEU A 201 -11.84 -10.95 -19.14
C LEU A 201 -13.14 -11.18 -18.35
N VAL A 202 -13.43 -10.32 -17.37
CA VAL A 202 -14.62 -10.42 -16.50
C VAL A 202 -15.65 -9.33 -16.79
N PHE A 203 -15.21 -8.17 -17.29
CA PHE A 203 -16.07 -7.06 -17.71
C PHE A 203 -16.04 -6.82 -19.24
N PRO A 204 -16.70 -7.66 -20.05
CA PRO A 204 -16.73 -7.51 -21.50
C PRO A 204 -17.66 -6.36 -21.95
N GLU A 205 -17.09 -5.15 -22.07
CA GLU A 205 -17.58 -3.93 -22.77
C GLU A 205 -18.97 -3.34 -22.41
N GLN A 206 -19.87 -4.06 -21.73
CA GLN A 206 -21.22 -3.60 -21.38
C GLN A 206 -21.41 -3.29 -19.88
N SER A 207 -20.36 -3.44 -19.06
CA SER A 207 -20.43 -3.41 -17.60
C SER A 207 -19.41 -2.51 -16.90
N LEU A 208 -18.64 -1.70 -17.65
CA LEU A 208 -17.90 -0.58 -17.06
C LEU A 208 -18.88 0.59 -16.81
N PRO A 209 -19.00 1.12 -15.58
CA PRO A 209 -19.75 2.35 -15.36
C PRO A 209 -19.11 3.48 -16.16
N GLN A 210 -19.94 4.19 -16.94
CA GLN A 210 -19.51 5.37 -17.69
C GLN A 210 -19.06 6.46 -16.71
N GLN A 211 -17.94 7.12 -17.03
CA GLN A 211 -17.46 8.32 -16.34
C GLN A 211 -18.36 9.53 -16.66
#